data_AF-A0A847EHQ3-F1
#
_entry.id   AF-A0A847EHQ3-F1
#
_cell.length_a   1.000
_cell.length_b   1.000
_cell.length_c   1.000
_cell.angle_alpha   90.00
_cell.angle_beta   90.00
_cell.angle_gamma   90.00
#
_symmetry.space_group_name_H-M   'P 1'
#
loop_
_entity.id
_entity.type
_entity.pdbx_description
1 polymer ?
#
loop_
_entity_poly.entity_id
_entity_poly.type
_entity_poly.pdbx_seq_one_letter_code
_entity_poly.pdbx_strand_id
1 'polypeptide(L)' 'MNTIENSRKNTAIVTGGAGFIGSALVRYLVTDVGAEVLTVDKLTYAGNLNS' A
#
# COMPACT_ATOMS: atom_id res chain seq x y z
N MET A 1 0.31 36.50 -2.83
CA MET A 1 -0.29 35.51 -3.75
C MET A 1 0.36 34.16 -3.42
N ASN A 2 -0.14 33.44 -2.42
CA ASN A 2 0.40 32.11 -2.11
C ASN A 2 -0.55 31.09 -2.71
N THR A 3 -0.15 30.55 -3.86
CA THR A 3 -0.81 29.39 -4.46
C THR A 3 -0.67 28.25 -3.45
N ILE A 4 -1.78 27.84 -2.86
CA ILE A 4 -1.82 26.65 -2.01
C ILE A 4 -1.59 25.48 -2.96
N GLU A 5 -0.35 24.97 -3.01
CA GLU A 5 -0.07 23.73 -3.72
C GLU A 5 -0.80 22.59 -3.00
N ASN A 6 -1.98 22.24 -3.52
CA ASN A 6 -2.57 20.94 -3.23
C ASN A 6 -1.72 19.89 -3.95
N SER A 7 -0.59 19.52 -3.34
CA SER A 7 0.21 18.38 -3.76
C SER A 7 -0.67 17.14 -3.58
N ARG A 8 -1.20 16.63 -4.70
CA ARG A 8 -2.02 15.42 -4.70
C ARG A 8 -1.11 14.25 -4.32
N LYS A 9 -1.33 13.67 -3.14
CA LYS A 9 -0.72 12.39 -2.79
C LYS A 9 -1.20 11.30 -3.74
N ASN A 10 -0.28 10.44 -4.14
CA ASN A 10 -0.62 9.26 -4.93
C ASN A 10 -1.31 8.24 -4.02
N THR A 11 -2.56 7.90 -4.31
CA THR A 11 -3.33 6.93 -3.53
C THR A 11 -3.52 5.65 -4.35
N ALA A 12 -3.23 4.50 -3.76
CA ALA A 12 -3.35 3.19 -4.39
C ALA A 12 -4.19 2.23 -3.55
N ILE A 13 -5.03 1.42 -4.19
CA ILE A 13 -5.70 0.28 -3.57
C ILE A 13 -5.00 -0.99 -4.05
N VAL A 14 -4.52 -1.80 -3.11
CA VAL A 14 -3.79 -3.05 -3.41
C VAL A 14 -4.61 -4.22 -2.92
N THR A 15 -4.98 -5.13 -3.83
CA THR A 15 -5.57 -6.42 -3.45
C THR A 15 -4.47 -7.47 -3.27
N GLY A 16 -4.65 -8.40 -2.32
CA GLY A 16 -3.63 -9.43 -2.06
C GLY A 16 -2.33 -8.86 -1.45
N GLY A 17 -2.41 -7.69 -0.80
CA GLY A 17 -1.25 -6.96 -0.29
C GLY A 17 -0.53 -7.62 0.90
N ALA A 18 -1.10 -8.67 1.50
CA ALA A 18 -0.40 -9.47 2.51
C ALA A 18 0.45 -10.60 1.89
N GLY A 19 0.26 -10.92 0.61
CA GLY A 19 1.02 -11.98 -0.08
C GLY A 19 2.50 -11.64 -0.31
N PHE A 20 3.28 -12.60 -0.82
CA PHE A 20 4.72 -12.43 -1.08
C PHE A 20 5.01 -11.19 -1.96
N ILE A 21 4.35 -11.08 -3.11
CA ILE A 21 4.53 -9.96 -4.04
C ILE A 21 3.81 -8.72 -3.54
N GLY A 22 2.59 -8.89 -3.03
CA GLY A 22 1.75 -7.78 -2.56
C GLY A 22 2.42 -6.99 -1.43
N SER A 23 3.02 -7.68 -0.46
CA SER A 23 3.67 -7.04 0.69
C SER A 23 4.94 -6.28 0.30
N ALA A 24 5.71 -6.78 -0.68
CA ALA A 24 6.87 -6.08 -1.23
C ALA A 24 6.44 -4.81 -1.97
N LEU A 25 5.37 -4.88 -2.76
CA LEU A 25 4.80 -3.74 -3.46
C LEU A 25 4.25 -2.68 -2.50
N VAL A 26 3.46 -3.08 -1.50
CA VAL A 26 2.91 -2.17 -0.47
C VAL A 26 4.04 -1.48 0.26
N ARG A 27 5.11 -2.21 0.63
CA ARG A 27 6.29 -1.64 1.27
C ARG A 27 6.92 -0.55 0.39
N TYR A 28 7.26 -0.88 -0.86
CA TYR A 28 7.84 0.06 -1.81
C TYR A 28 6.96 1.32 -2.01
N LEU A 29 5.66 1.15 -2.17
CA LEU A 29 4.72 2.25 -2.35
C LEU A 29 4.71 3.20 -1.14
N VAL A 30 4.77 2.67 0.07
CA VAL A 30 4.77 3.48 1.29
C VAL A 30 6.15 4.10 1.57
N THR A 31 7.24 3.34 1.41
CA THR A 31 8.58 3.77 1.82
C THR A 31 9.30 4.62 0.78
N ASP A 32 9.22 4.22 -0.49
CA ASP A 32 10.03 4.83 -1.56
C ASP A 32 9.22 5.81 -2.40
N VAL A 33 7.93 5.52 -2.61
CA VAL A 33 7.04 6.38 -3.41
C VAL A 33 6.30 7.42 -2.54
N GLY A 34 6.16 7.18 -1.23
CA GLY A 34 5.39 8.04 -0.34
C GLY A 34 3.89 8.06 -0.66
N ALA A 35 3.39 6.98 -1.27
CA ALA A 35 2.00 6.81 -1.62
C ALA A 35 1.16 6.44 -0.39
N GLU A 36 -0.11 6.86 -0.41
CA GLU A 36 -1.12 6.36 0.53
C GLU A 36 -1.70 5.05 -0.02
N VAL A 37 -1.67 3.99 0.78
CA VAL A 37 -2.03 2.65 0.31
C VAL A 37 -3.13 2.04 1.17
N LEU A 38 -4.22 1.63 0.53
CA LEU A 38 -5.28 0.81 1.13
C LEU A 38 -5.11 -0.65 0.66
N THR A 39 -4.83 -1.56 1.60
CA THR A 39 -4.70 -2.98 1.28
C THR A 39 -6.00 -3.74 1.57
N VAL A 40 -6.45 -4.56 0.62
CA VAL A 40 -7.58 -5.47 0.74
C VAL A 40 -7.10 -6.91 0.51
N ASP A 41 -7.14 -7.74 1.54
CA ASP A 41 -6.69 -9.12 1.44
C ASP A 41 -7.70 -10.06 2.12
N LYS A 42 -7.83 -11.27 1.56
CA LYS A 42 -8.68 -12.33 2.11
C LYS A 42 -7.98 -13.09 3.24
N LEU A 43 -6.65 -12.92 3.41
CA LEU A 43 -5.82 -13.51 4.47
C LEU A 43 -5.87 -15.04 4.60
N THR A 44 -6.47 -15.75 3.65
CA THR A 44 -6.66 -17.21 3.71
C THR A 44 -5.37 -18.02 3.53
N TYR A 45 -4.33 -17.43 2.92
CA TYR A 45 -3.01 -18.06 2.73
C TYR A 45 -1.86 -17.17 3.24
N ALA A 46 -2.03 -15.84 3.19
CA ALA A 46 -0.97 -14.87 3.42
C ALA A 46 -0.89 -14.31 4.86
N GLY A 47 -1.79 -14.74 5.76
CA GLY A 47 -1.95 -14.14 7.09
C GLY A 47 -2.04 -15.15 8.24
N ASN A 48 -1.63 -16.40 8.05
CA ASN A 48 -1.57 -17.33 9.17
C ASN A 48 -0.31 -17.02 10.00
N LEU A 49 -0.51 -16.31 11.13
CA LEU A 49 0.52 -16.03 12.13
C LEU A 49 1.14 -17.30 12.77
N ASN A 50 0.57 -18.48 12.49
CA ASN A 50 1.08 -19.80 12.87
C ASN A 50 1.73 -20.58 11.70
N SER A 51 2.05 -19.95 10.56
CA SER A 51 2.84 -20.59 9.47
C SER A 51 4.33 -20.41 9.66
#